data_AF-A0A521K0L9-F1
#
_entry.id   AF-A0A521K0L9-F1
#
_cell.length_a   1.000
_cell.length_b   1.000
_cell.length_c   1.000
_cell.angle_alpha   90.00
_cell.angle_beta   90.00
_cell.angle_gamma   90.00
#
_symmetry.space_group_name_H-M   'P 1'
#
loop_
_entity.id
_entity.type
_entity.pdbx_description
1 polymer ?
#
loop_
_entity_poly.entity_id
_entity_poly.type
_entity_poly.pdbx_seq_one_letter_code
_entity_poly.pdbx_strand_id
1 'polypeptide(L)'
;MQIATHFFRFFLAAMVLACFSWVVPAAAEDKSIYSPIIFVDKEKGFIVVSNSGAVFGVEVPEAAKPHLDKLPVSGMLDIVVEVRPGNAPLLKTWKLAAGDSACKIFDGKTCK
;
A
#
# COMPACT_ATOMS: atom_id res chain seq x y z
N MET A 1 54.49 -19.10 -21.60
CA MET A 1 53.62 -17.91 -21.62
C MET A 1 52.19 -18.33 -22.00
N GLN A 2 51.54 -19.16 -21.18
CA GLN A 2 50.22 -19.75 -21.50
C GLN A 2 49.31 -19.93 -20.26
N ILE A 3 49.86 -19.75 -19.04
CA ILE A 3 49.13 -19.91 -17.77
C ILE A 3 48.46 -18.60 -17.33
N ALA A 4 49.05 -17.45 -17.67
CA ALA A 4 48.55 -16.12 -17.28
C ALA A 4 47.23 -15.74 -17.98
N THR A 5 46.98 -16.28 -19.18
CA THR A 5 45.80 -15.95 -20.00
C THR A 5 44.53 -16.65 -19.52
N HIS A 6 44.65 -17.80 -18.85
CA HIS A 6 43.50 -18.55 -18.30
C HIS A 6 43.02 -17.97 -16.97
N PHE A 7 43.94 -17.49 -16.12
CA PHE A 7 43.58 -16.82 -14.86
C PHE A 7 42.80 -15.52 -15.09
N PHE A 8 43.22 -14.71 -16.08
CA PHE A 8 42.56 -13.44 -16.39
C PHE A 8 41.15 -13.64 -16.99
N ARG A 9 40.94 -14.70 -17.78
CA ARG A 9 39.63 -15.04 -18.36
C ARG A 9 38.65 -15.60 -17.33
N PHE A 10 39.12 -16.35 -16.33
CA PHE A 10 38.27 -16.83 -15.23
C PHE A 10 37.83 -15.70 -14.29
N PHE A 11 38.71 -14.73 -14.04
CA PHE A 11 38.41 -13.63 -13.12
C PHE A 11 37.34 -12.67 -13.66
N LEU A 12 37.30 -12.42 -14.99
CA LEU A 12 36.31 -11.55 -15.61
C LEU A 12 34.90 -12.16 -15.64
N ALA A 13 34.79 -13.49 -15.79
CA ALA A 13 33.50 -14.19 -15.84
C ALA A 13 32.81 -14.25 -14.47
N ALA A 14 33.57 -14.32 -13.38
CA ALA A 14 33.03 -14.34 -12.02
C ALA A 14 32.44 -12.99 -11.58
N MET A 15 32.95 -11.87 -12.11
CA MET A 15 32.51 -10.52 -11.73
C MET A 15 31.18 -10.12 -12.41
N VAL A 16 30.86 -10.69 -13.58
CA VAL A 16 29.61 -10.40 -14.30
C VAL A 16 28.41 -11.16 -13.70
N LEU A 17 28.62 -12.35 -13.10
CA LEU A 17 27.55 -13.12 -12.45
C LEU A 17 27.12 -12.56 -11.09
N ALA A 18 27.95 -11.74 -10.43
CA ALA A 18 27.64 -11.20 -9.10
C ALA A 18 26.67 -9.99 -9.14
N CYS A 19 26.38 -9.42 -10.31
CA CYS A 19 25.51 -8.26 -10.45
C CYS A 19 24.01 -8.59 -10.59
N PHE A 20 23.64 -9.88 -10.71
CA PHE A 20 22.26 -10.28 -11.02
C PHE A 20 21.41 -10.71 -9.82
N SER A 21 21.96 -10.73 -8.62
CA SER A 21 21.30 -11.38 -7.48
C SER A 21 20.97 -10.41 -6.36
N TRP A 22 20.18 -9.36 -6.59
CA TRP A 22 19.43 -8.73 -5.48
C TRP A 22 18.26 -7.83 -5.94
N VAL A 23 17.41 -8.34 -6.85
CA VAL A 23 16.06 -7.77 -6.97
C VAL A 23 15.20 -8.49 -5.93
N VAL A 24 15.23 -8.01 -4.68
CA VAL A 24 14.27 -8.46 -3.67
C VAL A 24 12.90 -7.95 -4.10
N PRO A 25 11.92 -8.84 -4.34
CA PRO A 25 10.55 -8.40 -4.55
C PRO A 25 10.13 -7.64 -3.30
N ALA A 26 9.76 -6.36 -3.44
CA ALA A 26 9.16 -5.62 -2.35
C ALA A 26 7.87 -6.36 -1.95
N ALA A 27 7.92 -7.05 -0.82
CA ALA A 27 6.76 -7.74 -0.28
C ALA A 27 5.70 -6.68 0.05
N ALA A 28 4.47 -6.93 -0.38
CA ALA A 28 3.31 -6.16 0.03
C ALA A 28 3.24 -6.16 1.57
N GLU A 29 3.47 -5.00 2.17
CA GLU A 29 3.45 -4.82 3.63
C GLU A 29 2.09 -4.27 4.05
N ASP A 30 1.38 -5.02 4.90
CA ASP A 30 0.12 -4.57 5.47
C ASP A 30 0.37 -3.68 6.69
N LYS A 31 -0.20 -2.48 6.69
CA LYS A 31 -0.05 -1.49 7.75
C LYS A 31 -1.40 -1.04 8.28
N SER A 32 -1.53 -1.00 9.61
CA SER A 32 -2.70 -0.43 10.27
C SER A 32 -2.52 1.07 10.53
N ILE A 33 -3.56 1.86 10.27
CA ILE A 33 -3.57 3.31 10.39
C ILE A 33 -4.86 3.76 11.09
N TYR A 34 -4.71 4.44 12.23
CA TYR A 34 -5.80 5.14 12.90
C TYR A 34 -5.75 6.63 12.54
N SER A 35 -6.79 7.17 11.91
CA SER A 35 -6.75 8.51 11.32
C SER A 35 -8.13 9.15 11.14
N PRO A 36 -8.24 10.49 11.21
CA PRO A 36 -9.44 11.19 10.77
C PRO A 36 -9.64 11.09 9.24
N ILE A 37 -10.89 11.00 8.82
CA ILE A 37 -11.29 11.14 7.42
C ILE A 37 -11.31 12.63 7.08
N ILE A 38 -10.35 13.08 6.28
CA ILE A 38 -10.27 14.46 5.82
C ILE A 38 -11.29 14.69 4.70
N PHE A 39 -11.35 13.77 3.74
CA PHE A 39 -12.22 13.86 2.57
C PHE A 39 -12.40 12.47 1.93
N VAL A 40 -13.50 12.29 1.19
CA VAL A 40 -13.76 11.06 0.42
C VAL A 40 -13.96 11.45 -1.04
N ASP A 41 -12.97 11.12 -1.88
CA ASP A 41 -13.02 11.33 -3.34
C ASP A 41 -13.69 10.11 -3.98
N LYS A 42 -15.02 10.19 -4.13
CA LYS A 42 -15.84 9.09 -4.68
C LYS A 42 -15.57 8.85 -6.16
N GLU A 43 -15.25 9.92 -6.90
CA GLU A 43 -15.01 9.85 -8.34
C GLU A 43 -13.71 9.11 -8.64
N LYS A 44 -12.66 9.40 -7.87
CA LYS A 44 -11.36 8.73 -8.02
C LYS A 44 -11.24 7.44 -7.22
N GLY A 45 -12.12 7.21 -6.26
CA GLY A 45 -12.08 6.03 -5.39
C GLY A 45 -11.00 6.12 -4.31
N PHE A 46 -10.89 7.26 -3.63
CA PHE A 46 -9.90 7.49 -2.57
C PHE A 46 -10.53 7.96 -1.26
N ILE A 47 -9.94 7.52 -0.15
CA ILE A 47 -10.16 8.11 1.18
C ILE A 47 -8.93 8.94 1.51
N VAL A 48 -9.11 10.23 1.77
CA VAL A 48 -8.02 11.12 2.17
C VAL A 48 -7.95 11.15 3.69
N VAL A 49 -6.80 10.78 4.23
CA VAL A 49 -6.56 10.64 5.66
C VAL A 49 -5.33 11.44 6.08
N SER A 50 -5.16 11.65 7.39
CA SER A 50 -3.94 12.26 7.94
C SER A 50 -3.27 11.38 9.00
N ASN A 51 -2.01 11.03 8.80
CA ASN A 51 -1.21 10.28 9.77
C ASN A 51 0.18 10.89 9.87
N SER A 52 0.67 11.07 11.11
CA SER A 52 2.03 11.54 11.42
C SER A 52 2.39 12.87 10.74
N GLY A 53 1.44 13.80 10.67
CA GLY A 53 1.64 15.12 10.07
C GLY A 53 1.59 15.15 8.54
N ALA A 54 1.36 14.02 7.87
CA ALA A 54 1.14 13.95 6.43
C ALA A 54 -0.35 13.79 6.11
N VAL A 55 -0.76 14.30 4.95
CA VAL A 55 -2.08 14.06 4.34
C VAL A 55 -1.86 13.30 3.04
N PHE A 56 -2.54 12.16 2.89
CA PHE A 56 -2.39 11.32 1.71
C PHE A 56 -3.68 10.56 1.40
N GLY A 57 -3.82 10.16 0.15
CA GLY A 57 -4.93 9.34 -0.33
C GLY A 57 -4.65 7.85 -0.15
N VAL A 58 -5.66 7.13 0.31
CA VAL A 58 -5.73 5.66 0.32
C VAL A 58 -6.65 5.24 -0.81
N GLU A 59 -6.13 4.43 -1.73
CA GLU A 59 -6.91 3.90 -2.85
C GLU A 59 -7.88 2.83 -2.34
N VAL A 60 -9.09 2.83 -2.88
CA VAL A 60 -10.17 1.95 -2.47
C VAL A 60 -10.40 0.89 -3.55
N PRO A 61 -10.42 -0.42 -3.20
CA PRO A 61 -10.70 -1.47 -4.17
C PRO A 61 -12.13 -1.36 -4.71
N GLU A 62 -12.37 -1.92 -5.89
CA GLU A 62 -13.70 -1.89 -6.56
C GLU A 62 -14.84 -2.32 -5.64
N ALA A 63 -14.61 -3.33 -4.77
CA ALA A 63 -15.62 -3.81 -3.83
C ALA A 63 -16.03 -2.77 -2.77
N ALA A 64 -15.16 -1.82 -2.41
CA ALA A 64 -15.45 -0.78 -1.42
C ALA A 64 -15.95 0.53 -2.03
N LYS A 65 -15.74 0.78 -3.34
CA LYS A 65 -16.19 2.02 -3.99
C LYS A 65 -17.69 2.31 -3.78
N PRO A 66 -18.62 1.32 -3.88
CA PRO A 66 -20.05 1.54 -3.62
C PRO A 66 -20.41 1.84 -2.16
N HIS A 67 -19.43 1.92 -1.27
CA HIS A 67 -19.62 2.18 0.15
C HIS A 67 -18.98 3.50 0.60
N LEU A 68 -18.26 4.19 -0.28
CA LEU A 68 -17.57 5.45 0.03
C LEU A 68 -18.54 6.56 0.43
N ASP A 69 -19.76 6.55 -0.11
CA ASP A 69 -20.82 7.49 0.23
C ASP A 69 -21.33 7.36 1.67
N LYS A 70 -21.06 6.23 2.32
CA LYS A 70 -21.48 5.96 3.70
C LYS A 70 -20.44 6.42 4.72
N LEU A 71 -19.23 6.78 4.32
CA LEU A 71 -18.20 7.22 5.25
C LEU A 71 -18.43 8.68 5.67
N PRO A 72 -18.51 8.99 6.98
CA PRO A 72 -18.70 10.35 7.44
C PRO A 72 -17.39 11.12 7.41
N VAL A 73 -17.37 12.27 6.73
CA VAL A 73 -16.26 13.22 6.81
C VAL A 73 -16.05 13.62 8.28
N SER A 74 -14.79 13.77 8.70
CA SER A 74 -14.39 14.01 10.08
C SER A 74 -14.63 12.84 11.05
N GLY A 75 -15.12 11.69 10.57
CA GLY A 75 -15.11 10.44 11.33
C GLY A 75 -13.68 9.94 11.59
N MET A 76 -13.53 9.08 12.58
CA MET A 76 -12.25 8.39 12.86
C MET A 76 -12.28 6.99 12.25
N LEU A 77 -11.26 6.66 11.48
CA LEU A 77 -11.15 5.41 10.75
C LEU A 77 -9.91 4.65 11.23
N ASP A 78 -10.09 3.37 11.53
CA ASP A 78 -9.02 2.40 11.70
C ASP A 78 -8.97 1.54 10.43
N ILE A 79 -7.90 1.67 9.64
CA ILE A 79 -7.77 1.00 8.34
C ILE A 79 -6.56 0.09 8.31
N VAL A 80 -6.69 -1.00 7.57
CA VAL A 80 -5.55 -1.81 7.13
C VAL A 80 -5.33 -1.53 5.67
N VAL A 81 -4.10 -1.18 5.31
CA VAL A 81 -3.71 -0.89 3.94
C VAL A 81 -2.52 -1.73 3.52
N GLU A 82 -2.49 -2.11 2.25
CA GLU A 82 -1.31 -2.65 1.61
C GLU A 82 -0.45 -1.49 1.09
N VAL A 83 0.77 -1.40 1.60
CA VAL A 83 1.76 -0.43 1.14
C VAL A 83 2.33 -0.92 -0.19
N ARG A 84 2.21 -0.09 -1.23
CA ARG A 84 2.68 -0.40 -2.58
C ARG A 84 3.75 0.61 -3.02
N PRO A 85 4.98 0.18 -3.35
CA PRO A 85 6.01 1.10 -3.80
C PRO A 85 5.56 1.93 -5.01
N GLY A 86 5.74 3.25 -4.94
CA GLY A 86 5.41 4.19 -6.02
C GLY A 86 3.91 4.41 -6.28
N ASN A 87 3.03 3.77 -5.50
CA ASN A 87 1.57 3.88 -5.65
C ASN A 87 0.93 4.29 -4.33
N ALA A 88 -0.32 4.74 -4.38
CA ALA A 88 -1.09 4.95 -3.17
C ALA A 88 -1.29 3.62 -2.42
N PRO A 89 -1.31 3.62 -1.08
CA PRO A 89 -1.64 2.44 -0.31
C PRO A 89 -3.06 1.96 -0.66
N LEU A 90 -3.23 0.64 -0.83
CA LEU A 90 -4.51 0.04 -1.19
C LEU A 90 -5.25 -0.41 0.07
N LEU A 91 -6.49 0.03 0.22
CA LEU A 91 -7.35 -0.37 1.33
C LEU A 91 -7.62 -1.89 1.29
N LYS A 92 -7.42 -2.55 2.43
CA LYS A 92 -7.87 -3.93 2.68
C LYS A 92 -9.17 -3.94 3.47
N THR A 93 -9.19 -3.24 4.60
CA THR A 93 -10.33 -3.17 5.51
C THR A 93 -10.44 -1.80 6.15
N TRP A 94 -11.64 -1.45 6.60
CA TRP A 94 -11.83 -0.32 7.52
C TRP A 94 -12.74 -0.70 8.68
N LYS A 95 -12.54 0.01 9.78
CA LYS A 95 -13.46 0.08 10.90
C LYS A 95 -13.63 1.54 11.30
N LEU A 96 -14.87 2.02 11.27
CA LEU A 96 -15.23 3.34 11.74
C LEU A 96 -15.20 3.32 13.28
N ALA A 97 -14.23 4.01 13.85
CA ALA A 97 -14.03 4.13 15.28
C ALA A 97 -14.87 5.26 15.90
N ALA A 98 -15.15 6.31 15.13
CA ALA A 98 -16.05 7.39 15.52
C ALA A 98 -16.75 7.99 14.30
N GLY A 99 -17.98 8.47 14.49
CA GLY A 99 -18.86 8.97 13.43
C GLY A 99 -20.00 7.99 13.13
N ASP A 100 -21.11 8.53 12.62
CA ASP A 100 -22.31 7.74 12.31
C ASP A 100 -22.32 7.30 10.85
N SER A 101 -22.52 6.00 10.66
CA SER A 101 -22.60 5.35 9.35
C SER A 101 -23.37 4.05 9.46
N ALA A 102 -24.06 3.68 8.38
CA ALA A 102 -24.63 2.34 8.17
C ALA A 102 -23.60 1.32 7.67
N CYS A 103 -22.32 1.71 7.61
CA CYS A 103 -21.22 0.92 7.07
C CYS A 103 -19.99 1.14 7.95
N LYS A 104 -20.05 0.61 9.16
CA LYS A 104 -19.01 0.80 10.18
C LYS A 104 -17.83 -0.13 9.96
N ILE A 105 -18.04 -1.32 9.43
CA ILE A 105 -16.98 -2.30 9.22
C ILE A 105 -16.99 -2.77 7.78
N PHE A 106 -15.90 -2.54 7.06
CA PHE A 106 -15.66 -3.15 5.75
C PHE A 106 -14.57 -4.20 5.86
N ASP A 107 -14.92 -5.44 5.49
CA ASP A 107 -14.07 -6.62 5.65
C ASP A 107 -13.30 -7.02 4.37
N GLY A 108 -13.21 -6.11 3.40
CA GLY A 108 -12.62 -6.37 2.09
C GLY A 108 -13.64 -6.78 1.03
N LYS A 109 -14.89 -7.07 1.43
CA LYS A 109 -15.95 -7.49 0.51
C LYS A 109 -17.29 -6.83 0.80
N THR A 110 -17.67 -6.78 2.07
CA THR A 110 -19.00 -6.32 2.48
C THR A 110 -18.88 -5.27 3.56
N CYS A 111 -19.95 -4.48 3.71
CA CYS A 111 -20.05 -3.55 4.80
C CYS A 111 -21.16 -3.93 5.79
N LYS A 112 -20.86 -3.73 7.08
CA LYS A 112 -21.70 -4.05 8.23
C LYS A 112 -21.85 -2.84 9.15
#